data_AF-A0A5B0DIQ3-F1
#
_entry.id   AF-A0A5B0DIQ3-F1
#
_cell.length_a   1.000
_cell.length_b   1.000
_cell.length_c   1.000
_cell.angle_alpha   90.00
_cell.angle_beta   90.00
_cell.angle_gamma   90.00
#
_symmetry.space_group_name_H-M   'P 1'
#
loop_
_entity.id
_entity.type
_entity.pdbx_description
1 polymer ?
#
loop_
_entity_poly.entity_id
_entity_poly.type
_entity_poly.pdbx_seq_one_letter_code
_entity_poly.pdbx_strand_id
1 'polypeptide(L)'
;MGLFGFFKSQFTEVIEWTDQIANTMVYRFPVQNNEIKMGAKLTVRESQVPISVNEGEIADVFGPGRHLFYTQNMSILTKLKSWKYGFNSPFKAEVYFVNSKQFINQKWGTSNPIMMRDAEFGVIRLRGYGIYSYRVSNPLVFLKELLGTIASYDTSSIIGSIIKQIVDFFWSTCNNRSNSSTYRR
;
A
#
# COMPACT_ATOMS: atom_id res chain seq x y z
N MET A 1 -37.82 -37.14 18.97
CA MET A 1 -36.87 -36.70 20.02
C MET A 1 -35.51 -37.29 19.66
N GLY A 2 -34.60 -36.52 19.05
CA GLY A 2 -33.51 -35.79 19.73
C GLY A 2 -32.28 -36.72 19.81
N LEU A 3 -31.03 -36.41 19.47
CA LEU A 3 -30.23 -35.21 19.65
C LEU A 3 -28.94 -35.40 18.82
N PHE A 4 -28.93 -35.02 17.55
CA PHE A 4 -27.65 -34.80 16.84
C PHE A 4 -27.55 -33.31 16.55
N GLY A 5 -27.18 -32.60 17.62
CA GLY A 5 -26.85 -31.19 17.60
C GLY A 5 -25.82 -30.93 16.53
N PHE A 6 -26.26 -30.20 15.52
CA PHE A 6 -25.47 -29.46 14.55
C PHE A 6 -24.42 -28.63 15.27
N PHE A 7 -23.25 -29.20 15.59
CA PHE A 7 -22.05 -28.42 15.86
C PHE A 7 -21.52 -27.89 14.52
N LYS A 8 -22.27 -26.98 13.91
CA LYS A 8 -21.70 -25.99 13.00
C LYS A 8 -20.81 -25.12 13.88
N SER A 9 -19.55 -25.53 14.01
CA SER A 9 -18.48 -24.61 14.35
C SER A 9 -18.57 -23.48 13.34
N GLN A 10 -19.20 -22.37 13.71
CA GLN A 10 -19.04 -21.13 13.00
C GLN A 10 -17.58 -20.73 13.21
N PHE A 11 -16.69 -21.28 12.38
CA PHE A 11 -15.33 -20.80 12.27
C PHE A 11 -15.44 -19.32 11.91
N THR A 12 -15.34 -18.48 12.94
CA THR A 12 -15.34 -17.03 12.78
C THR A 12 -14.05 -16.73 12.04
N GLU A 13 -14.17 -16.32 10.78
CA GLU A 13 -13.04 -15.98 9.95
C GLU A 13 -12.28 -14.83 10.61
N VAL A 14 -11.00 -15.06 10.94
CA VAL A 14 -10.13 -14.04 11.50
C VAL A 14 -9.31 -13.47 10.34
N ILE A 15 -9.57 -12.21 10.03
CA ILE A 15 -8.84 -11.46 9.02
C ILE A 15 -7.70 -10.75 9.75
N GLU A 16 -6.49 -11.24 9.56
CA GLU A 16 -5.28 -10.63 10.09
C GLU A 16 -4.16 -10.69 9.07
N TRP A 17 -3.29 -9.68 9.09
CA TRP A 17 -2.05 -9.70 8.33
C TRP A 17 -0.86 -9.72 9.29
N THR A 18 -0.21 -10.88 9.36
CA THR A 18 1.14 -10.98 9.94
C THR A 18 2.14 -10.57 8.86
N ASP A 19 2.81 -9.44 9.07
CA ASP A 19 3.83 -8.90 8.16
C ASP A 19 5.04 -9.85 8.12
N GLN A 20 4.98 -10.88 7.27
CA GLN A 20 6.04 -11.89 7.12
C GLN A 20 7.15 -11.43 6.15
N ILE A 21 6.89 -10.39 5.34
CA ILE A 21 7.81 -9.89 4.32
C ILE A 21 8.08 -8.41 4.62
N ALA A 22 9.27 -8.10 5.11
CA ALA A 22 9.64 -6.77 5.60
C ALA A 22 9.36 -5.61 4.62
N ASN A 23 9.29 -5.88 3.31
CA ASN A 23 9.14 -4.90 2.24
C ASN A 23 7.74 -4.82 1.60
N THR A 24 6.71 -5.51 2.12
CA THR A 24 5.36 -5.39 1.53
C THR A 24 4.66 -4.11 1.99
N MET A 25 4.27 -3.26 1.03
CA MET A 25 3.54 -2.02 1.31
C MET A 25 2.02 -2.22 1.35
N VAL A 26 1.49 -3.04 0.45
CA VAL A 26 0.07 -3.36 0.36
C VAL A 26 -0.09 -4.86 0.29
N TYR A 27 -0.99 -5.39 1.11
CA TYR A 27 -1.35 -6.80 1.12
C TYR A 27 -2.86 -6.94 0.93
N ARG A 28 -3.28 -7.64 -0.13
CA ARG A 28 -4.68 -8.01 -0.31
C ARG A 28 -4.93 -9.33 0.40
N PHE A 29 -5.83 -9.35 1.38
CA PHE A 29 -6.20 -10.57 2.06
C PHE A 29 -6.94 -11.51 1.09
N PRO A 30 -6.47 -12.75 0.89
CA PRO A 30 -7.11 -13.68 -0.03
C PRO A 30 -8.37 -14.26 0.62
N VAL A 31 -9.54 -13.84 0.12
CA VAL A 31 -10.82 -14.40 0.54
C VAL A 31 -11.31 -15.36 -0.53
N GLN A 32 -11.78 -16.55 -0.14
CA GLN A 32 -12.40 -17.46 -1.10
C GLN A 32 -13.64 -16.78 -1.71
N ASN A 33 -13.70 -16.72 -3.04
CA ASN A 33 -14.74 -16.02 -3.82
C ASN A 33 -14.88 -14.51 -3.56
N ASN A 34 -13.89 -13.85 -2.93
CA ASN A 34 -13.96 -12.44 -2.51
C ASN A 34 -15.17 -12.14 -1.60
N GLU A 35 -15.68 -13.14 -0.86
CA GLU A 35 -16.84 -13.01 0.00
C GLU A 35 -16.44 -13.05 1.48
N ILE A 36 -16.48 -11.89 2.15
CA ILE A 36 -16.20 -11.83 3.59
C ILE A 36 -17.46 -12.22 4.35
N LYS A 37 -17.33 -13.24 5.21
CA LYS A 37 -18.44 -13.71 6.03
C LYS A 37 -18.83 -12.67 7.10
N MET A 38 -20.13 -12.54 7.33
CA MET A 38 -20.66 -11.71 8.41
C MET A 38 -20.14 -12.20 9.76
N GLY A 39 -19.69 -11.27 10.60
CA GLY A 39 -19.11 -11.58 11.90
C GLY A 39 -17.62 -11.95 11.86
N ALA A 40 -16.96 -11.83 10.70
CA ALA A 40 -15.50 -11.96 10.63
C ALA A 40 -14.81 -10.95 11.56
N LYS A 41 -13.75 -11.40 12.22
CA LYS A 41 -12.97 -10.59 13.17
C LYS A 41 -11.76 -10.02 12.45
N LEU A 42 -11.69 -8.70 12.37
CA LEU A 42 -10.53 -7.98 11.86
C LEU A 42 -9.59 -7.65 13.02
N THR A 43 -8.35 -8.13 12.96
CA THR A 43 -7.31 -7.72 13.92
C THR A 43 -6.33 -6.80 13.22
N VAL A 44 -6.22 -5.57 13.74
CA VAL A 44 -5.41 -4.50 13.17
C VAL A 44 -4.28 -4.14 14.09
N ARG A 45 -3.06 -4.16 13.55
CA ARG A 45 -1.86 -3.71 14.25
C ARG A 45 -1.67 -2.21 14.07
N GLU A 46 -0.97 -1.56 15.00
CA GLU A 46 -0.78 -0.10 14.96
C GLU A 46 -0.11 0.42 13.68
N SER A 47 0.79 -0.37 13.09
CA SER A 47 1.51 -0.01 11.87
C SER A 47 0.77 -0.39 10.58
N GLN A 48 -0.50 -0.77 10.68
CA GLN A 48 -1.30 -1.24 9.54
C GLN A 48 -2.62 -0.48 9.50
N VAL A 49 -3.08 -0.21 8.29
CA VAL A 49 -4.36 0.43 8.01
C VAL A 49 -5.10 -0.46 7.01
N PRO A 50 -6.01 -1.32 7.49
CA PRO A 50 -6.89 -2.09 6.63
C PRO A 50 -7.99 -1.19 6.05
N ILE A 51 -8.25 -1.38 4.77
CA ILE A 51 -9.23 -0.66 3.99
C ILE A 51 -10.12 -1.70 3.32
N SER A 52 -11.42 -1.62 3.55
CA SER A 52 -12.39 -2.46 2.86
C SER A 52 -12.80 -1.81 1.54
N VAL A 53 -12.88 -2.62 0.49
CA VAL A 53 -13.30 -2.23 -0.84
C VAL A 53 -14.47 -3.12 -1.24
N ASN A 54 -15.55 -2.51 -1.70
CA ASN A 54 -16.71 -3.21 -2.21
C ASN A 54 -16.94 -2.77 -3.66
N GLU A 55 -16.98 -3.74 -4.58
CA GLU A 55 -17.24 -3.49 -6.02
C GLU A 55 -16.38 -2.37 -6.66
N GLY A 56 -15.16 -2.17 -6.15
CA GLY A 56 -14.22 -1.15 -6.63
C GLY A 56 -14.32 0.21 -5.91
N GLU A 57 -15.26 0.38 -4.98
CA GLU A 57 -15.37 1.57 -4.13
C GLU A 57 -14.85 1.31 -2.72
N ILE A 58 -14.17 2.31 -2.15
CA ILE A 58 -13.70 2.26 -0.76
C ILE A 58 -14.92 2.33 0.17
N ALA A 59 -15.13 1.27 0.94
CA ALA A 59 -16.26 1.13 1.85
C ALA A 59 -15.95 1.67 3.25
N ASP A 60 -14.79 1.32 3.82
CA ASP A 60 -14.39 1.78 5.14
C ASP A 60 -12.87 1.69 5.39
N VAL A 61 -12.39 2.42 6.40
CA VAL A 61 -10.99 2.42 6.85
C VAL A 61 -10.94 2.11 8.34
N PHE A 62 -10.19 1.08 8.70
CA PHE A 62 -10.11 0.61 10.08
C PHE A 62 -8.84 1.11 10.76
N GLY A 63 -9.00 1.59 12.00
CA GLY A 63 -7.87 1.94 12.87
C GLY A 63 -7.30 0.73 13.63
N PRO A 64 -6.25 0.92 14.43
CA PRO A 64 -5.66 -0.13 15.26
C PRO A 64 -6.68 -0.75 16.23
N GLY A 65 -6.55 -2.05 16.49
CA GLY A 65 -7.44 -2.78 17.41
C GLY A 65 -8.24 -3.90 16.74
N ARG A 66 -9.27 -4.38 17.44
CA ARG A 66 -10.14 -5.46 16.96
C ARG A 66 -11.46 -4.88 16.48
N HIS A 67 -11.83 -5.20 15.24
CA HIS A 67 -13.09 -4.78 14.63
C HIS A 67 -13.90 -6.00 14.18
N LEU A 68 -15.20 -5.83 14.09
CA LEU A 68 -16.11 -6.86 13.57
C LEU A 68 -16.67 -6.39 12.23
N PHE A 69 -16.54 -7.25 11.22
CA PHE A 69 -17.14 -7.02 9.91
C PHE A 69 -18.65 -7.28 9.98
N TYR A 70 -19.41 -6.20 10.15
CA TYR A 70 -20.86 -6.15 9.98
C TYR A 70 -21.22 -5.03 9.01
N THR A 71 -22.11 -5.31 8.07
CA THR A 71 -22.61 -4.33 7.07
C THR A 71 -23.22 -3.08 7.72
N GLN A 72 -23.72 -3.18 8.96
CA GLN A 72 -24.29 -2.06 9.71
C GLN A 72 -23.23 -1.09 10.28
N ASN A 73 -22.00 -1.55 10.48
CA ASN A 73 -20.92 -0.74 11.04
C ASN A 73 -20.14 0.03 9.97
N MET A 74 -20.42 -0.20 8.69
CA MET A 74 -19.70 0.44 7.59
C MET A 74 -20.36 1.74 7.15
N SER A 75 -19.63 2.84 7.30
CA SER A 75 -20.15 4.21 7.15
C SER A 75 -20.63 4.55 5.73
N ILE A 76 -20.08 3.91 4.69
CA ILE A 76 -20.44 4.17 3.27
C ILE A 76 -21.32 3.06 2.66
N LEU A 77 -21.28 1.81 3.15
CA LEU A 77 -22.22 0.77 2.69
C LEU A 77 -23.67 1.13 2.99
N THR A 78 -23.89 1.97 4.00
CA THR A 78 -25.21 2.49 4.36
C THR A 78 -25.72 3.55 3.36
N LYS A 79 -24.87 4.10 2.48
CA LYS A 79 -25.25 5.01 1.39
C LYS A 79 -25.56 4.28 0.07
N LEU A 80 -24.95 3.11 -0.18
CA LEU A 80 -25.30 2.17 -1.27
C LEU A 80 -26.60 1.37 -0.98
N LYS A 81 -27.56 2.05 -0.33
CA LYS A 81 -28.69 1.55 0.45
C LYS A 81 -29.83 0.89 -0.36
N SER A 82 -29.52 0.20 -1.46
CA SER A 82 -30.56 -0.38 -2.33
C SER A 82 -30.19 -1.67 -3.04
N TRP A 83 -29.16 -2.42 -2.60
CA TRP A 83 -29.02 -3.77 -3.14
C TRP A 83 -30.01 -4.73 -2.44
N LYS A 84 -30.91 -5.29 -3.25
CA LYS A 84 -32.16 -6.01 -2.97
C LYS A 84 -32.09 -7.28 -2.10
N TYR A 85 -30.98 -7.56 -1.42
CA TYR A 85 -30.81 -8.77 -0.62
C TYR A 85 -30.57 -8.38 0.83
N GLY A 86 -31.53 -8.71 1.69
CA GLY A 86 -31.54 -8.34 3.11
C GLY A 86 -30.21 -8.61 3.81
N PHE A 87 -29.98 -7.85 4.88
CA PHE A 87 -28.80 -7.71 5.75
C PHE A 87 -28.05 -8.99 6.21
N ASN A 88 -28.39 -10.18 5.71
CA ASN A 88 -27.80 -11.48 6.00
C ASN A 88 -27.10 -12.17 4.81
N SER A 89 -27.03 -11.55 3.62
CA SER A 89 -26.29 -12.15 2.49
C SER A 89 -24.79 -11.84 2.60
N PRO A 90 -23.88 -12.81 2.35
CA PRO A 90 -22.46 -12.51 2.14
C PRO A 90 -22.35 -11.49 1.01
N PHE A 91 -21.60 -10.42 1.26
CA PHE A 91 -21.32 -9.39 0.26
C PHE A 91 -19.90 -9.59 -0.27
N LYS A 92 -19.71 -9.29 -1.56
CA LYS A 92 -18.38 -9.33 -2.15
C LYS A 92 -17.60 -8.15 -1.61
N ALA A 93 -16.56 -8.41 -0.83
CA ALA A 93 -15.70 -7.38 -0.31
C ALA A 93 -14.26 -7.86 -0.24
N GLU A 94 -13.38 -6.93 -0.54
CA GLU A 94 -11.95 -7.11 -0.48
C GLU A 94 -11.39 -6.30 0.68
N VAL A 95 -10.36 -6.82 1.35
CA VAL A 95 -9.65 -6.08 2.40
C VAL A 95 -8.21 -5.93 1.99
N TYR A 96 -7.78 -4.68 1.89
CA TYR A 96 -6.42 -4.27 1.61
C TYR A 96 -5.77 -3.76 2.88
N PHE A 97 -4.69 -4.37 3.30
CA PHE A 97 -3.86 -3.86 4.38
C PHE A 97 -2.76 -2.98 3.80
N VAL A 98 -2.74 -1.71 4.20
CA VAL A 98 -1.66 -0.78 3.87
C VAL A 98 -0.74 -0.64 5.06
N ASN A 99 0.57 -0.77 4.84
CA ASN A 99 1.57 -0.60 5.88
C ASN A 99 1.91 0.89 6.07
N SER A 100 1.67 1.42 7.26
CA SER A 100 2.00 2.81 7.63
C SER A 100 3.35 2.92 8.34
N LYS A 101 4.08 1.81 8.51
CA LYS A 101 5.43 1.82 9.08
C LYS A 101 6.41 2.62 8.22
N GLN A 102 7.50 3.06 8.85
CA GLN A 102 8.61 3.66 8.13
C GLN A 102 9.50 2.57 7.52
N PHE A 103 9.65 2.60 6.20
CA PHE A 103 10.61 1.78 5.47
C PHE A 103 11.95 2.50 5.51
N ILE A 104 12.85 2.01 6.38
CA ILE A 104 14.19 2.56 6.57
C ILE A 104 15.24 1.84 5.74
N ASN A 105 16.43 2.44 5.62
CA ASN A 105 17.63 1.84 5.01
C ASN A 105 17.43 1.34 3.56
N GLN A 106 16.54 2.00 2.81
CA GLN A 106 16.34 1.68 1.41
C GLN A 106 17.50 2.25 0.60
N LYS A 107 18.13 1.42 -0.22
CA LYS A 107 19.32 1.82 -0.97
C LYS A 107 18.91 2.37 -2.33
N TRP A 108 19.54 3.46 -2.75
CA TRP A 108 19.46 3.95 -4.12
C TRP A 108 20.88 4.14 -4.69
N GLY A 109 20.99 4.07 -6.00
CA GLY A 109 22.24 4.35 -6.68
C GLY A 109 22.08 4.48 -8.17
N THR A 110 23.04 5.14 -8.80
CA THR A 110 23.10 5.28 -10.26
C THR A 110 23.65 4.00 -10.89
N SER A 111 22.88 3.33 -11.74
CA SER A 111 23.36 2.14 -12.48
C SER A 111 24.50 2.50 -13.44
N ASN A 112 24.35 3.64 -14.15
CA ASN A 112 25.35 4.15 -15.07
C ASN A 112 26.00 5.43 -14.50
N PRO A 113 27.32 5.62 -14.67
CA PRO A 113 27.97 6.87 -14.30
C PRO A 113 27.42 8.05 -15.09
N ILE A 114 27.18 9.15 -14.39
CA ILE A 114 26.76 10.43 -14.94
C ILE A 114 28.00 11.18 -15.44
N MET A 115 28.00 11.56 -16.70
CA MET A 115 29.06 12.38 -17.30
C MET A 115 28.82 13.85 -16.94
N MET A 116 29.78 14.50 -16.30
CA MET A 116 29.72 15.92 -15.96
C MET A 116 30.99 16.63 -16.42
N ARG A 117 30.88 17.90 -16.82
CA ARG A 117 32.04 18.75 -17.07
C ARG A 117 32.34 19.58 -15.84
N ASP A 118 33.58 19.53 -15.41
CA ASP A 118 34.13 20.33 -14.33
C ASP A 118 35.20 21.27 -14.88
N ALA A 119 35.27 22.48 -14.33
CA ALA A 119 36.17 23.53 -14.80
C ALA A 119 37.66 23.24 -14.47
N GLU A 120 37.93 22.48 -13.41
CA GLU A 120 39.27 22.13 -12.96
C GLU A 120 39.70 20.75 -13.47
N PHE A 121 38.77 19.79 -13.48
CA PHE A 121 39.08 18.38 -13.78
C PHE A 121 38.65 17.91 -15.17
N GLY A 122 37.98 18.73 -15.96
CA GLY A 122 37.52 18.37 -17.30
C GLY A 122 36.29 17.44 -17.26
N VAL A 123 36.26 16.41 -18.12
CA VAL A 123 35.11 15.48 -18.16
C VAL A 123 35.26 14.42 -17.06
N ILE A 124 34.39 14.47 -16.06
CA ILE A 124 34.38 13.55 -14.93
C ILE A 124 33.17 12.61 -14.98
N ARG A 125 33.37 11.40 -14.45
CA ARG A 125 32.36 10.34 -14.33
C ARG A 125 31.92 10.22 -12.88
N LEU A 126 30.69 10.62 -12.60
CA LEU A 126 30.15 10.66 -11.25
C LEU A 126 29.18 9.49 -11.02
N ARG A 127 29.32 8.77 -9.91
CA ARG A 127 28.34 7.80 -9.44
C ARG A 127 27.83 8.21 -8.07
N GLY A 128 26.52 8.17 -7.90
CA GLY A 128 25.85 8.46 -6.64
C GLY A 128 25.34 7.17 -6.02
N TYR A 129 25.57 7.00 -4.72
CA TYR A 129 24.95 5.98 -3.90
C TYR A 129 24.44 6.63 -2.63
N GLY A 130 23.31 6.16 -2.12
CA GLY A 130 22.78 6.65 -0.88
C GLY A 130 21.73 5.76 -0.28
N ILE A 131 21.25 6.18 0.88
CA ILE A 131 20.12 5.58 1.56
C ILE A 131 18.99 6.59 1.63
N TYR A 132 17.77 6.09 1.54
CA TYR A 132 16.55 6.87 1.74
C TYR A 132 15.60 6.10 2.64
N SER A 133 14.61 6.81 3.15
CA SER A 133 13.55 6.23 3.97
C SER A 133 12.24 6.87 3.58
N TYR A 134 11.16 6.09 3.60
CA TYR A 134 9.84 6.58 3.23
C TYR A 134 8.77 5.94 4.11
N ARG A 135 7.60 6.56 4.15
CA ARG A 135 6.40 6.03 4.82
C ARG A 135 5.17 6.45 4.03
N VAL A 136 4.11 5.67 4.11
CA VAL A 136 2.81 6.07 3.55
C VAL A 136 2.19 7.13 4.47
N SER A 137 1.95 8.34 3.94
CA SER A 137 1.35 9.44 4.69
C SER A 137 -0.17 9.34 4.74
N ASN A 138 -0.80 9.03 3.59
CA ASN A 138 -2.24 8.88 3.47
C ASN A 138 -2.58 7.53 2.80
N PRO A 139 -2.93 6.50 3.59
CA PRO A 139 -3.25 5.17 3.08
C PRO A 139 -4.44 5.13 2.12
N LEU A 140 -5.44 6.00 2.32
CA LEU A 140 -6.66 6.02 1.51
C LEU A 140 -6.37 6.52 0.09
N VAL A 141 -5.68 7.66 -0.02
CA VAL A 141 -5.27 8.21 -1.31
C VAL A 141 -4.32 7.26 -2.02
N PHE A 142 -3.35 6.72 -1.27
CA PHE A 142 -2.40 5.73 -1.80
C PHE A 142 -3.12 4.51 -2.39
N LEU A 143 -4.07 3.91 -1.65
CA LEU A 143 -4.82 2.78 -2.17
C LEU A 143 -5.69 3.16 -3.37
N LYS A 144 -6.33 4.34 -3.37
CA LYS A 144 -7.17 4.81 -4.48
C LYS A 144 -6.37 4.97 -5.78
N GLU A 145 -5.18 5.55 -5.70
CA GLU A 145 -4.27 5.72 -6.85
C GLU A 145 -3.76 4.37 -7.36
N LEU A 146 -3.51 3.41 -6.46
CA LEU A 146 -3.11 2.05 -6.82
C LEU A 146 -4.23 1.24 -7.47
N LEU A 147 -5.45 1.28 -6.92
CA LEU A 147 -6.60 0.53 -7.43
C LEU A 147 -7.04 1.01 -8.82
N GLY A 148 -6.81 2.28 -9.15
CA GLY A 148 -7.16 2.86 -10.45
C GLY A 148 -6.32 2.34 -11.63
N THR A 149 -5.22 1.61 -11.38
CA THR A 149 -4.16 1.43 -12.38
C THR A 149 -3.71 -0.03 -12.58
N ILE A 150 -4.63 -1.01 -12.61
CA ILE A 150 -4.45 -2.46 -12.90
C ILE A 150 -4.42 -3.37 -11.64
N ALA A 151 -5.02 -4.55 -11.77
CA ALA A 151 -5.45 -5.49 -10.72
C ALA A 151 -4.38 -6.14 -9.81
N SER A 152 -3.09 -5.84 -9.98
CA SER A 152 -2.04 -6.33 -9.07
C SER A 152 -0.76 -5.51 -9.20
N TYR A 153 -0.45 -4.70 -8.18
CA TYR A 153 0.87 -4.09 -8.05
C TYR A 153 1.78 -4.98 -7.22
N ASP A 154 2.92 -5.36 -7.79
CA ASP A 154 4.07 -5.75 -7.00
C ASP A 154 4.70 -4.49 -6.40
N THR A 155 5.04 -4.56 -5.11
CA THR A 155 5.64 -3.46 -4.33
C THR A 155 6.94 -2.96 -4.99
N SER A 156 7.61 -3.81 -5.76
CA SER A 156 8.80 -3.52 -6.55
C SER A 156 8.61 -2.39 -7.58
N SER A 157 7.43 -2.29 -8.22
CA SER A 157 7.16 -1.30 -9.27
C SER A 157 7.10 0.14 -8.75
N ILE A 158 6.47 0.34 -7.58
CA ILE A 158 6.38 1.66 -6.92
C ILE A 158 7.79 2.11 -6.49
N ILE A 159 8.55 1.19 -5.90
CA ILE A 159 9.94 1.43 -5.48
C ILE A 159 10.81 1.84 -6.68
N GLY A 160 10.66 1.17 -7.83
CA GLY A 160 11.38 1.51 -9.06
C GLY A 160 11.11 2.95 -9.53
N SER A 161 9.86 3.40 -9.47
CA SER A 161 9.48 4.79 -9.82
C SER A 161 10.11 5.81 -8.88
N ILE A 162 10.10 5.55 -7.57
CA ILE A 162 10.71 6.42 -6.56
C ILE A 162 12.23 6.53 -6.78
N ILE A 163 12.91 5.40 -7.01
CA ILE A 163 14.36 5.38 -7.28
C ILE A 163 14.68 6.20 -8.53
N LYS A 164 13.89 6.07 -9.59
CA LYS A 164 14.08 6.84 -10.82
C LYS A 164 14.00 8.35 -10.56
N GLN A 165 12.99 8.80 -9.81
CA GLN A 165 12.86 10.23 -9.46
C GLN A 165 14.04 10.75 -8.63
N ILE A 166 14.55 9.95 -7.67
CA ILE A 166 15.73 10.32 -6.88
C ILE A 166 16.97 10.47 -7.78
N VAL A 167 17.18 9.53 -8.71
CA VAL A 167 18.30 9.58 -9.66
C VAL A 167 18.18 10.77 -10.61
N ASP A 168 16.99 11.07 -11.10
CA ASP A 168 16.74 12.22 -11.99
C ASP A 168 16.98 13.55 -11.27
N PHE A 169 16.55 13.67 -10.01
CA PHE A 169 16.83 14.85 -9.17
C PHE A 169 18.34 15.00 -8.89
N PHE A 170 19.03 13.90 -8.60
CA PHE A 170 20.47 13.91 -8.41
C PHE A 170 21.19 14.38 -9.68
N TRP A 171 20.80 13.85 -10.84
CA TRP A 171 21.35 14.23 -12.13
C TRP A 171 21.14 15.72 -12.43
N SER A 172 19.91 16.23 -12.26
CA SER A 172 19.61 17.65 -12.53
C SER A 172 20.38 18.59 -11.60
N THR A 173 20.54 18.22 -10.33
CA THR A 173 21.31 18.99 -9.35
C THR A 173 22.79 19.07 -9.72
N CYS A 174 23.40 17.95 -10.14
CA CYS A 174 24.78 17.93 -10.62
C CYS A 174 24.97 18.82 -11.85
N ASN A 175 24.06 18.74 -12.82
CA ASN A 175 24.16 19.50 -14.06
C ASN A 175 23.97 21.01 -13.85
N ASN A 176 23.04 21.41 -12.98
CA ASN A 176 22.79 22.82 -12.69
C ASN A 176 24.00 23.48 -11.99
N ARG A 177 24.69 22.77 -11.10
CA ARG A 177 25.91 23.26 -10.45
C ARG A 177 27.07 23.46 -11.43
N SER A 178 27.26 22.52 -12.36
CA SER A 178 28.24 22.65 -13.45
C SER A 178 28.01 23.93 -14.28
N ASN A 179 26.76 24.28 -14.57
CA ASN A 179 26.45 25.50 -15.33
C ASN A 179 26.67 26.80 -14.53
N SER A 180 26.48 26.76 -13.21
CA SER A 180 26.65 27.94 -12.34
C SER A 180 28.11 28.35 -12.09
N SER A 181 29.06 27.40 -12.15
CA SER A 181 30.49 27.71 -12.03
C SER A 181 31.07 28.32 -13.31
N THR A 182 30.41 28.09 -14.46
CA THR A 182 30.80 28.67 -15.75
C THR A 182 30.47 30.17 -15.87
N TYR A 183 29.65 30.73 -14.98
CA TYR A 183 29.23 32.14 -15.00
C TYR A 183 30.00 33.07 -14.03
N ARG A 184 31.01 32.56 -13.32
CA ARG A 184 31.95 33.38 -12.53
C ARG A 184 33.33 33.42 -13.19
N ARG A 185 33.42 34.10 -14.33
CA ARG A 185 34.66 34.71 -14.82
C ARG A 185 34.35 36.01 -15.54
#